data_AF-A0A8K0W560-F1
#
_entry.id   AF-A0A8K0W560-F1
#
_cell.length_a   1.000
_cell.length_b   1.000
_cell.length_c   1.000
_cell.angle_alpha   90.00
_cell.angle_beta   90.00
_cell.angle_gamma   90.00
#
_symmetry.space_group_name_H-M   'P 1'
#
loop_
_entity.id
_entity.type
_entity.pdbx_description
1 polymer ?
#
loop_
_entity_poly.entity_id
_entity_poly.type
_entity_poly.pdbx_seq_one_letter_code
_entity_poly.pdbx_strand_id
1 'polypeptide(L)'
;PPLLQPSISFIRHFLGIIRHQTLAHAADCNSQHRMPIATLPILNGKIYAIFEASLIRAAQSNKDLSFVPFIEEFARGELGFNAGIERILKENEVVPKVFPANRTGTAPHFIHSMNVSALKYVAEELSRIRADEDLVISNVYYWVRDLLTVATCEALYGQKNPIRQDRGLINDLWLFDRDLPLFLFGLFPIITAPKAYLARERLQTALGEYYSESGDRDKKAAGITNHRVEVLRENGIRGATVSDLELSFLHVATSNTIPTLFWFFSFIVTRPELVSRLRDEALAIVDYGSGESIIIKV
;
A
#
# COMPACT_ATOMS: atom_id res chain seq x y z
N PRO A 1 -30.34 -2.21 -10.20
CA PRO A 1 -29.77 -1.08 -10.99
C PRO A 1 -29.89 -1.35 -12.49
N PRO A 2 -30.11 -0.35 -13.35
CA PRO A 2 -30.26 -0.59 -14.79
C PRO A 2 -28.96 -1.12 -15.40
N LEU A 3 -29.11 -1.96 -16.43
CA LEU A 3 -27.99 -2.62 -17.10
C LEU A 3 -27.38 -1.70 -18.14
N LEU A 4 -26.09 -1.40 -18.02
CA LEU A 4 -25.34 -0.62 -18.99
C LEU A 4 -24.70 -1.60 -19.97
N GLN A 5 -25.37 -1.81 -21.11
CA GLN A 5 -24.92 -2.74 -22.13
C GLN A 5 -23.67 -2.21 -22.83
N PRO A 6 -22.64 -3.04 -23.06
CA PRO A 6 -21.50 -2.61 -23.84
C PRO A 6 -21.90 -2.43 -25.31
N SER A 7 -21.49 -1.30 -25.91
CA SER A 7 -21.92 -0.92 -27.26
C SER A 7 -21.49 -1.86 -28.39
N ILE A 8 -20.43 -2.68 -28.22
CA ILE A 8 -19.83 -3.46 -29.33
C ILE A 8 -19.49 -4.93 -28.95
N SER A 9 -19.40 -5.30 -27.67
CA SER A 9 -19.20 -6.71 -27.25
C SER A 9 -19.30 -6.87 -25.73
N PHE A 10 -19.76 -8.03 -25.23
CA PHE A 10 -19.81 -8.38 -23.79
C PHE A 10 -18.47 -8.19 -23.06
N ILE A 11 -17.35 -8.12 -23.80
CA ILE A 11 -15.99 -8.01 -23.28
C ILE A 11 -15.53 -6.54 -23.11
N ARG A 12 -16.27 -5.54 -23.63
CA ARG A 12 -15.83 -4.12 -23.60
C ARG A 12 -15.61 -3.59 -22.18
N HIS A 13 -16.50 -3.90 -21.22
CA HIS A 13 -16.29 -3.46 -19.85
C HIS A 13 -15.05 -4.08 -19.23
N PHE A 14 -14.79 -5.36 -19.50
CA PHE A 14 -13.59 -6.06 -19.05
C PHE A 14 -12.31 -5.43 -19.62
N LEU A 15 -12.26 -5.17 -20.93
CA LEU A 15 -11.10 -4.50 -21.56
C LEU A 15 -10.93 -3.05 -21.08
N GLY A 16 -12.04 -2.33 -20.90
CA GLY A 16 -12.03 -0.98 -20.37
C GLY A 16 -11.46 -0.93 -18.95
N ILE A 17 -11.84 -1.88 -18.10
CA ILE A 17 -11.29 -2.03 -16.74
C ILE A 17 -9.79 -2.36 -16.79
N ILE A 18 -9.35 -3.28 -17.65
CA ILE A 18 -7.91 -3.60 -17.79
C ILE A 18 -7.11 -2.37 -18.25
N ARG A 19 -7.65 -1.62 -19.20
CA ARG A 19 -6.93 -0.50 -19.84
C ARG A 19 -6.95 0.79 -19.02
N HIS A 20 -8.07 1.09 -18.38
CA HIS A 20 -8.33 2.38 -17.74
C HIS A 20 -8.48 2.27 -16.22
N GLN A 21 -8.42 1.06 -15.66
CA GLN A 21 -8.78 0.74 -14.27
C GLN A 21 -10.29 0.89 -14.02
N THR A 22 -10.77 0.19 -12.98
CA THR A 22 -12.22 0.08 -12.68
C THR A 22 -12.90 1.43 -12.49
N LEU A 23 -12.27 2.34 -11.75
CA LEU A 23 -12.86 3.63 -11.41
C LEU A 23 -12.94 4.57 -12.62
N ALA A 24 -11.87 4.70 -13.41
CA ALA A 24 -11.90 5.59 -14.56
C ALA A 24 -12.87 5.08 -15.62
N HIS A 25 -12.89 3.76 -15.87
CA HIS A 25 -13.86 3.16 -16.79
C HIS A 25 -15.31 3.36 -16.34
N ALA A 26 -15.59 3.20 -15.04
CA ALA A 26 -16.92 3.47 -14.48
C ALA A 26 -17.30 4.96 -14.60
N ALA A 27 -16.35 5.87 -14.35
CA ALA A 27 -16.55 7.32 -14.51
C ALA A 27 -16.84 7.70 -15.97
N ASP A 28 -16.11 7.13 -16.92
CA ASP A 28 -16.33 7.32 -18.34
C ASP A 28 -17.73 6.84 -18.74
N CYS A 29 -18.14 5.66 -18.28
CA CYS A 29 -19.50 5.16 -18.49
C CYS A 29 -20.56 6.12 -17.91
N ASN A 30 -20.34 6.64 -16.70
CA ASN A 30 -21.28 7.59 -16.10
C ASN A 30 -21.33 8.94 -16.82
N SER A 31 -20.20 9.43 -17.34
CA SER A 31 -20.17 10.69 -18.09
C SER A 31 -21.10 10.67 -19.31
N GLN A 32 -21.28 9.49 -19.92
CA GLN A 32 -22.10 9.26 -21.11
C GLN A 32 -23.57 9.03 -20.77
N HIS A 33 -23.86 8.32 -19.66
CA HIS A 33 -25.21 7.86 -19.35
C HIS A 33 -25.89 8.64 -18.20
N ARG A 34 -25.12 9.34 -17.35
CA ARG A 34 -25.56 10.16 -16.22
C ARG A 34 -26.55 9.45 -15.29
N MET A 35 -26.17 8.29 -14.80
CA MET A 35 -27.03 7.44 -13.97
C MET A 35 -26.59 7.49 -12.50
N PRO A 36 -27.51 7.42 -11.52
CA PRO A 36 -27.14 7.37 -10.10
C PRO A 36 -26.49 6.04 -9.70
N ILE A 37 -26.85 4.95 -10.40
CA ILE A 37 -26.33 3.59 -10.21
C ILE A 37 -26.49 2.79 -11.51
N ALA A 38 -25.52 1.91 -11.82
CA ALA A 38 -25.53 1.08 -13.02
C ALA A 38 -25.01 -0.35 -12.73
N THR A 39 -25.44 -1.31 -13.55
CA THR A 39 -24.90 -2.67 -13.58
C THR A 39 -23.98 -2.81 -14.79
N LEU A 40 -22.71 -3.14 -14.58
CA LEU A 40 -21.71 -3.41 -15.61
C LEU A 40 -21.50 -4.93 -15.71
N PRO A 41 -21.92 -5.59 -16.80
CA PRO A 41 -21.60 -6.99 -17.01
C PRO A 41 -20.11 -7.15 -17.29
N ILE A 42 -19.47 -8.11 -16.63
CA ILE A 42 -18.09 -8.54 -16.87
C ILE A 42 -18.07 -10.04 -17.17
N LEU A 43 -16.94 -10.58 -17.67
CA LEU A 43 -16.85 -11.96 -18.16
C LEU A 43 -17.53 -12.99 -17.24
N ASN A 44 -17.16 -13.02 -15.95
CA ASN A 44 -17.63 -14.01 -14.98
C ASN A 44 -18.57 -13.41 -13.91
N GLY A 45 -19.22 -12.28 -14.19
CA GLY A 45 -20.08 -11.65 -13.19
C GLY A 45 -20.60 -10.27 -13.57
N LYS A 46 -20.89 -9.48 -12.54
CA LYS A 46 -21.39 -8.12 -12.68
C LYS A 46 -20.82 -7.23 -11.60
N ILE A 47 -20.53 -5.99 -11.96
CA ILE A 47 -20.14 -4.92 -11.03
C ILE A 47 -21.32 -3.95 -10.93
N TYR A 48 -21.72 -3.58 -9.72
CA TYR A 48 -22.64 -2.47 -9.51
C TYR A 48 -21.85 -1.20 -9.25
N ALA A 49 -21.95 -0.22 -10.15
CA ALA A 49 -21.29 1.06 -10.01
C ALA A 49 -22.29 2.08 -9.46
N ILE A 50 -21.99 2.66 -8.29
CA ILE A 50 -22.81 3.68 -7.64
C ILE A 50 -22.14 5.04 -7.83
N PHE A 51 -22.86 6.02 -8.38
CA PHE A 51 -22.35 7.35 -8.68
C PHE A 51 -22.99 8.44 -7.81
N GLU A 52 -24.14 8.16 -7.19
CA GLU A 52 -24.83 9.08 -6.29
C GLU A 52 -24.33 8.94 -4.84
N ALA A 53 -23.95 10.06 -4.21
CA ALA A 53 -23.39 10.07 -2.86
C ALA A 53 -24.34 9.50 -1.78
N SER A 54 -25.64 9.75 -1.91
CA SER A 54 -26.66 9.22 -0.99
C SER A 54 -26.69 7.68 -1.00
N LEU A 55 -26.63 7.09 -2.21
CA LEU A 55 -26.60 5.65 -2.43
C LEU A 55 -25.28 5.02 -1.99
N ILE A 56 -24.15 5.71 -2.19
CA ILE A 56 -22.84 5.26 -1.68
C ILE A 56 -22.90 5.12 -0.16
N ARG A 57 -23.40 6.15 0.55
CA ARG A 57 -23.54 6.10 2.01
C ARG A 57 -24.49 4.98 2.45
N ALA A 58 -25.62 4.82 1.77
CA ALA A 58 -26.58 3.77 2.06
C ALA A 58 -25.95 2.37 1.88
N ALA A 59 -25.19 2.15 0.81
CA ALA A 59 -24.48 0.90 0.56
C ALA A 59 -23.39 0.63 1.62
N GLN A 60 -22.57 1.62 1.94
CA GLN A 60 -21.49 1.47 2.95
C GLN A 60 -22.03 1.19 4.37
N SER A 61 -23.27 1.59 4.66
CA SER A 61 -23.91 1.37 5.96
C SER A 61 -24.73 0.07 6.01
N ASN A 62 -24.88 -0.63 4.89
CA ASN A 62 -25.72 -1.82 4.80
C ASN A 62 -24.94 -3.08 5.23
N LYS A 63 -25.46 -3.79 6.23
CA LYS A 63 -24.83 -5.00 6.80
C LYS A 63 -24.94 -6.23 5.89
N ASP A 64 -25.83 -6.21 4.90
CA ASP A 64 -25.96 -7.29 3.92
C ASP A 64 -24.87 -7.22 2.83
N LEU A 65 -24.12 -6.11 2.76
CA LEU A 65 -22.99 -5.94 1.85
C LEU A 65 -21.69 -6.20 2.59
N SER A 66 -20.95 -7.23 2.15
CA SER A 66 -19.64 -7.57 2.71
C SER A 66 -18.52 -7.28 1.71
N PHE A 67 -17.44 -6.67 2.22
CA PHE A 67 -16.21 -6.45 1.46
C PHE A 67 -15.20 -7.62 1.64
N VAL A 68 -15.44 -8.52 2.59
CA VAL A 68 -14.51 -9.63 2.92
C VAL A 68 -14.26 -10.56 1.72
N PRO A 69 -15.28 -11.02 0.96
CA PRO A 69 -15.03 -11.91 -0.19
C PRO A 69 -14.13 -11.29 -1.25
N PHE A 70 -14.23 -9.97 -1.46
CA PHE A 70 -13.38 -9.25 -2.39
C PHE A 70 -11.93 -9.21 -1.89
N ILE A 71 -11.71 -8.97 -0.60
CA ILE A 71 -10.36 -9.01 0.00
C ILE A 71 -9.74 -10.40 -0.15
N GLU A 72 -10.51 -11.46 0.11
CA GLU A 72 -10.00 -12.84 -0.01
C GLU A 72 -9.61 -13.19 -1.44
N GLU A 73 -10.43 -12.81 -2.42
CA GLU A 73 -10.13 -13.01 -3.84
C GLU A 73 -8.91 -12.19 -4.29
N PHE A 74 -8.85 -10.92 -3.89
CA PHE A 74 -7.73 -10.03 -4.17
C PHE A 74 -6.43 -10.57 -3.57
N ALA A 75 -6.44 -10.92 -2.29
CA ALA A 75 -5.28 -11.46 -1.58
C ALA A 75 -4.76 -12.75 -2.22
N ARG A 76 -5.65 -13.63 -2.70
CA ARG A 76 -5.26 -14.85 -3.41
C ARG A 76 -4.50 -14.53 -4.70
N GLY A 77 -5.01 -13.60 -5.50
CA GLY A 77 -4.37 -13.17 -6.74
C GLY A 77 -3.03 -12.47 -6.48
N GLU A 78 -3.03 -11.52 -5.56
CA GLU A 78 -1.88 -10.73 -5.13
C GLU A 78 -0.73 -11.64 -4.63
N LEU A 79 -1.03 -12.50 -3.66
CA LEU A 79 -0.01 -13.20 -2.87
C LEU A 79 0.30 -14.61 -3.39
N GLY A 80 -0.60 -15.21 -4.17
CA GLY A 80 -0.37 -16.50 -4.83
C GLY A 80 -0.32 -17.71 -3.89
N PHE A 81 -0.93 -17.64 -2.71
CA PHE A 81 -0.98 -18.77 -1.79
C PHE A 81 -1.86 -19.93 -2.31
N ASN A 82 -1.57 -21.15 -1.86
CA ASN A 82 -2.27 -22.36 -2.29
C ASN A 82 -3.65 -22.55 -1.63
N ALA A 83 -4.44 -23.49 -2.16
CA ALA A 83 -5.78 -23.82 -1.66
C ALA A 83 -5.82 -24.26 -0.19
N GLY A 84 -4.73 -24.83 0.34
CA GLY A 84 -4.62 -25.20 1.74
C GLY A 84 -4.61 -23.98 2.67
N ILE A 85 -3.83 -22.96 2.31
CA ILE A 85 -3.81 -21.68 3.03
C ILE A 85 -5.12 -20.94 2.88
N GLU A 86 -5.68 -20.92 1.67
CA GLU A 86 -7.00 -20.33 1.44
C GLU A 86 -8.08 -20.95 2.34
N ARG A 87 -8.07 -22.27 2.49
CA ARG A 87 -8.99 -22.98 3.38
C ARG A 87 -8.79 -22.56 4.84
N ILE A 88 -7.55 -22.49 5.32
CA ILE A 88 -7.23 -22.05 6.69
C ILE A 88 -7.75 -20.62 6.92
N LEU A 89 -7.52 -19.70 5.97
CA LEU A 89 -7.97 -18.31 6.09
C LEU A 89 -9.50 -18.21 6.19
N LYS A 90 -10.23 -19.01 5.41
CA LYS A 90 -11.70 -19.03 5.37
C LYS A 90 -12.31 -19.73 6.59
N GLU A 91 -11.88 -20.95 6.90
CA GLU A 91 -12.42 -21.74 8.02
C GLU A 91 -12.19 -21.06 9.37
N ASN A 92 -11.07 -20.35 9.52
CA ASN A 92 -10.75 -19.63 10.74
C ASN A 92 -11.16 -18.15 10.70
N GLU A 93 -11.84 -17.68 9.66
CA GLU A 93 -12.25 -16.28 9.50
C GLU A 93 -11.12 -15.28 9.79
N VAL A 94 -9.93 -15.52 9.24
CA VAL A 94 -8.71 -14.77 9.57
C VAL A 94 -8.81 -13.31 9.12
N VAL A 95 -9.36 -13.04 7.94
CA VAL A 95 -9.49 -11.67 7.39
C VAL A 95 -10.29 -10.76 8.32
N PRO A 96 -11.50 -11.13 8.79
CA PRO A 96 -12.21 -10.40 9.84
C PRO A 96 -11.38 -10.11 11.11
N LYS A 97 -10.58 -11.08 11.57
CA LYS A 97 -9.75 -10.95 12.78
C LYS A 97 -8.56 -10.00 12.63
N VAL A 98 -8.05 -9.83 11.40
CA VAL A 98 -6.98 -8.87 11.11
C VAL A 98 -7.44 -7.42 11.31
N PHE A 99 -8.73 -7.09 11.12
CA PHE A 99 -9.20 -5.70 11.30
C PHE A 99 -9.08 -5.20 12.74
N PRO A 100 -9.55 -5.92 13.78
CA PRO A 100 -9.27 -5.56 15.17
C PRO A 100 -7.78 -5.47 15.48
N ALA A 101 -6.96 -6.42 14.99
CA ALA A 101 -5.52 -6.42 15.21
C ALA A 101 -4.84 -5.17 14.61
N ASN A 102 -5.25 -4.76 13.40
CA ASN A 102 -4.80 -3.50 12.81
C ASN A 102 -5.15 -2.32 13.72
N ARG A 103 -6.40 -2.23 14.22
CA ARG A 103 -6.82 -1.12 15.10
C ARG A 103 -5.95 -1.05 16.36
N THR A 104 -5.74 -2.19 17.03
CA THR A 104 -4.89 -2.29 18.23
C THR A 104 -3.44 -1.91 17.91
N GLY A 105 -2.89 -2.45 16.82
CA GLY A 105 -1.54 -2.16 16.36
C GLY A 105 -1.32 -0.72 15.85
N THR A 106 -2.41 0.03 15.64
CA THR A 106 -2.41 1.47 15.32
C THR A 106 -2.85 2.36 16.48
N ALA A 107 -2.81 1.86 17.72
CA ALA A 107 -3.02 2.71 18.88
C ALA A 107 -2.03 3.91 18.90
N PRO A 108 -2.38 5.04 19.53
CA PRO A 108 -1.61 6.30 19.40
C PRO A 108 -0.10 6.18 19.65
N HIS A 109 0.30 5.37 20.64
CA HIS A 109 1.72 5.14 20.95
C HIS A 109 2.46 4.35 19.86
N PHE A 110 1.81 3.39 19.21
CA PHE A 110 2.40 2.67 18.07
C PHE A 110 2.55 3.58 16.86
N ILE A 111 1.54 4.38 16.54
CA ILE A 111 1.63 5.36 15.45
C ILE A 111 2.74 6.39 15.73
N HIS A 112 2.85 6.88 16.96
CA HIS A 112 3.92 7.78 17.35
C HIS A 112 5.30 7.13 17.13
N SER A 113 5.50 5.89 17.58
CA SER A 113 6.74 5.14 17.39
C SER A 113 7.09 4.96 15.90
N MET A 114 6.11 4.60 15.07
CA MET A 114 6.26 4.47 13.62
C MET A 114 6.69 5.80 12.97
N ASN A 115 6.05 6.91 13.35
CA ASN A 115 6.39 8.24 12.84
C ASN A 115 7.82 8.63 13.23
N VAL A 116 8.23 8.37 14.49
CA VAL A 116 9.60 8.62 14.94
C VAL A 116 10.60 7.81 14.12
N SER A 117 10.32 6.53 13.85
CA SER A 117 11.20 5.66 13.05
C SER A 117 11.36 6.17 11.61
N ALA A 118 10.25 6.45 10.92
CA ALA A 118 10.27 6.98 9.55
C ALA A 118 10.97 8.34 9.47
N LEU A 119 10.62 9.28 10.35
CA LEU A 119 11.19 10.63 10.35
C LEU A 119 12.67 10.63 10.70
N LYS A 120 13.11 9.76 11.61
CA LYS A 120 14.52 9.59 11.92
C LYS A 120 15.30 9.16 10.69
N TYR A 121 14.80 8.17 9.96
CA TYR A 121 15.44 7.72 8.72
C TYR A 121 15.50 8.84 7.67
N VAL A 122 14.39 9.55 7.45
CA VAL A 122 14.35 10.69 6.51
C VAL A 122 15.35 11.78 6.93
N ALA A 123 15.41 12.13 8.21
CA ALA A 123 16.36 13.11 8.72
C ALA A 123 17.82 12.67 8.53
N GLU A 124 18.14 11.40 8.80
CA GLU A 124 19.47 10.83 8.54
C GLU A 124 19.87 10.93 7.05
N GLU A 125 18.95 10.66 6.12
CA GLU A 125 19.23 10.78 4.68
C GLU A 125 19.36 12.23 4.23
N LEU A 126 18.49 13.13 4.71
CA LEU A 126 18.57 14.56 4.39
C LEU A 126 19.81 15.23 4.99
N SER A 127 20.30 14.78 6.13
CA SER A 127 21.50 15.32 6.78
C SER A 127 22.79 15.03 6.00
N ARG A 128 22.75 14.09 5.05
CA ARG A 128 23.86 13.82 4.13
C ARG A 128 23.93 14.83 2.98
N ILE A 129 22.87 15.60 2.76
CA ILE A 129 22.86 16.66 1.76
C ILE A 129 23.68 17.81 2.30
N ARG A 130 24.83 18.05 1.66
CA ARG A 130 25.75 19.11 2.03
C ARG A 130 25.26 20.45 1.50
N ALA A 131 25.32 21.50 2.33
CA ALA A 131 24.88 22.83 1.93
C ALA A 131 25.83 23.51 0.93
N ASP A 132 27.09 23.05 0.86
CA ASP A 132 28.15 23.55 -0.01
C ASP A 132 28.25 22.81 -1.36
N GLU A 133 27.40 21.81 -1.61
CA GLU A 133 27.42 21.01 -2.83
C GLU A 133 26.03 20.94 -3.48
N ASP A 134 25.99 21.04 -4.82
CA ASP A 134 24.74 20.88 -5.56
C ASP A 134 24.29 19.42 -5.53
N LEU A 135 23.08 19.17 -5.04
CA LEU A 135 22.44 17.86 -5.14
C LEU A 135 21.82 17.66 -6.53
N VAL A 136 22.47 16.85 -7.36
CA VAL A 136 21.96 16.49 -8.69
C VAL A 136 21.09 15.24 -8.62
N ILE A 137 19.78 15.41 -8.81
CA ILE A 137 18.80 14.32 -8.85
C ILE A 137 18.37 14.10 -10.30
N SER A 138 18.73 12.95 -10.88
CA SER A 138 18.36 12.61 -12.26
C SER A 138 16.86 12.40 -12.45
N ASN A 139 16.18 11.87 -11.42
CA ASN A 139 14.75 11.65 -11.43
C ASN A 139 14.17 11.80 -10.03
N VAL A 140 13.44 12.90 -9.81
CA VAL A 140 12.83 13.25 -8.52
C VAL A 140 11.82 12.20 -8.06
N TYR A 141 11.08 11.57 -8.98
CA TYR A 141 10.16 10.50 -8.63
C TYR A 141 10.90 9.33 -8.00
N TYR A 142 11.95 8.81 -8.65
CA TYR A 142 12.71 7.69 -8.11
C TYR A 142 13.42 8.04 -6.80
N TRP A 143 13.93 9.27 -6.66
CA TRP A 143 14.54 9.72 -5.41
C TRP A 143 13.53 9.75 -4.24
N VAL A 144 12.38 10.39 -4.43
CA VAL A 144 11.31 10.43 -3.40
C VAL A 144 10.78 9.02 -3.13
N ARG A 145 10.61 8.22 -4.18
CA ARG A 145 10.13 6.85 -4.11
C ARG A 145 11.03 5.99 -3.22
N ASP A 146 12.33 5.97 -3.51
CA ASP A 146 13.28 5.11 -2.81
C ASP A 146 13.48 5.57 -1.36
N LEU A 147 13.56 6.88 -1.13
CA LEU A 147 13.65 7.46 0.21
C LEU A 147 12.45 7.04 1.06
N LEU A 148 11.24 7.21 0.54
CA LEU A 148 10.02 6.93 1.29
C LEU A 148 9.73 5.43 1.40
N THR A 149 10.07 4.61 0.40
CA THR A 149 9.96 3.15 0.53
C THR A 149 10.75 2.68 1.74
N VAL A 150 12.00 3.13 1.89
CA VAL A 150 12.81 2.70 3.04
C VAL A 150 12.31 3.31 4.34
N ALA A 151 11.92 4.59 4.37
CA ALA A 151 11.33 5.22 5.55
C ALA A 151 10.09 4.47 6.05
N THR A 152 9.19 4.08 5.14
CA THR A 152 8.01 3.27 5.46
C THR A 152 8.42 1.91 6.01
N CYS A 153 9.39 1.25 5.41
CA CYS A 153 9.83 -0.07 5.86
C CYS A 153 10.59 -0.01 7.20
N GLU A 154 11.32 1.08 7.50
CA GLU A 154 11.89 1.33 8.84
C GLU A 154 10.77 1.50 9.89
N ALA A 155 9.67 2.15 9.53
CA ALA A 155 8.52 2.27 10.41
C ALA A 155 7.83 0.93 10.66
N LEU A 156 7.74 0.05 9.66
CA LEU A 156 7.07 -1.24 9.75
C LEU A 156 7.91 -2.32 10.46
N TYR A 157 9.19 -2.41 10.10
CA TYR A 157 10.04 -3.56 10.43
C TYR A 157 11.19 -3.22 11.39
N GLY A 158 11.45 -1.93 11.62
CA GLY A 158 12.57 -1.48 12.43
C GLY A 158 13.93 -1.80 11.80
N GLN A 159 14.96 -1.96 12.63
CA GLN A 159 16.36 -2.07 12.16
C GLN A 159 16.65 -3.34 11.35
N LYS A 160 15.83 -4.37 11.48
CA LYS A 160 15.93 -5.62 10.71
C LYS A 160 15.19 -5.56 9.36
N ASN A 161 14.76 -4.36 8.94
CA ASN A 161 14.09 -4.13 7.67
C ASN A 161 14.86 -4.74 6.48
N PRO A 162 14.28 -5.72 5.75
CA PRO A 162 14.93 -6.35 4.60
C PRO A 162 15.25 -5.36 3.47
N ILE A 163 14.39 -4.37 3.25
CA ILE A 163 14.58 -3.35 2.20
C ILE A 163 15.78 -2.45 2.48
N ARG A 164 16.13 -2.23 3.75
CA ARG A 164 17.33 -1.47 4.11
C ARG A 164 18.59 -2.27 3.78
N GLN A 165 18.56 -3.58 3.98
CA GLN A 165 19.69 -4.50 3.78
C GLN A 165 19.93 -4.76 2.29
N ASP A 166 18.87 -4.90 1.51
CA ASP A 166 18.93 -5.02 0.05
C ASP A 166 18.02 -3.99 -0.62
N ARG A 167 18.65 -2.92 -1.13
CA ARG A 167 17.95 -1.85 -1.87
C ARG A 167 17.40 -2.33 -3.22
N GLY A 168 17.89 -3.45 -3.75
CA GLY A 168 17.35 -4.08 -4.95
C GLY A 168 15.86 -4.43 -4.79
N LEU A 169 15.44 -4.78 -3.57
CA LEU A 169 14.05 -5.10 -3.25
C LEU A 169 13.09 -3.92 -3.44
N ILE A 170 13.58 -2.67 -3.46
CA ILE A 170 12.75 -1.51 -3.80
C ILE A 170 12.23 -1.68 -5.23
N ASN A 171 13.10 -2.00 -6.18
CA ASN A 171 12.69 -2.18 -7.57
C ASN A 171 11.76 -3.39 -7.73
N ASP A 172 11.96 -4.45 -6.94
CA ASP A 172 11.05 -5.59 -6.91
C ASP A 172 9.67 -5.21 -6.42
N LEU A 173 9.57 -4.43 -5.33
CA LEU A 173 8.29 -3.93 -4.81
C LEU A 173 7.52 -3.13 -5.86
N TRP A 174 8.20 -2.22 -6.55
CA TRP A 174 7.57 -1.38 -7.58
C TRP A 174 7.27 -2.12 -8.88
N LEU A 175 8.03 -3.16 -9.20
CA LEU A 175 7.75 -4.05 -10.31
C LEU A 175 6.53 -4.94 -10.02
N PHE A 176 6.41 -5.41 -8.78
CA PHE A 176 5.25 -6.12 -8.28
C PHE A 176 3.99 -5.25 -8.31
N ASP A 177 4.03 -4.05 -7.72
CA ASP A 177 2.92 -3.07 -7.69
C ASP A 177 2.42 -2.73 -9.11
N ARG A 178 3.35 -2.39 -10.03
CA ARG A 178 3.01 -1.99 -11.41
C ARG A 178 2.20 -3.05 -12.15
N ASP A 179 2.59 -4.32 -12.01
CA ASP A 179 2.01 -5.42 -12.78
C ASP A 179 0.94 -6.19 -11.98
N LEU A 180 0.69 -5.84 -10.72
CA LEU A 180 -0.32 -6.47 -9.86
C LEU A 180 -1.70 -6.63 -10.52
N PRO A 181 -2.22 -5.66 -11.30
CA PRO A 181 -3.49 -5.86 -12.02
C PRO A 181 -3.52 -7.12 -12.88
N LEU A 182 -2.40 -7.53 -13.49
CA LEU A 182 -2.31 -8.76 -14.29
C LEU A 182 -2.47 -10.04 -13.44
N PHE A 183 -2.06 -10.00 -12.18
CA PHE A 183 -2.26 -11.10 -11.23
C PHE A 183 -3.73 -11.27 -10.88
N LEU A 184 -4.43 -10.15 -10.67
CA LEU A 184 -5.84 -10.14 -10.26
C LEU A 184 -6.78 -10.66 -11.34
N PHE A 185 -6.41 -10.53 -12.62
CA PHE A 185 -7.19 -11.10 -13.73
C PHE A 185 -6.91 -12.59 -14.00
N GLY A 186 -6.08 -13.25 -13.17
CA GLY A 186 -5.83 -14.69 -13.26
C GLY A 186 -5.09 -15.11 -14.54
N LEU A 187 -4.37 -14.19 -15.18
CA LEU A 187 -3.73 -14.42 -16.47
C LEU A 187 -2.39 -15.18 -16.33
N PHE A 188 -2.33 -16.30 -15.59
CA PHE A 188 -1.10 -17.10 -15.36
C PHE A 188 0.18 -16.23 -15.25
N PRO A 189 0.41 -15.54 -14.11
CA PRO A 189 1.41 -14.47 -13.99
C PRO A 189 2.84 -14.86 -14.38
N ILE A 190 3.19 -16.15 -14.27
CA ILE A 190 4.48 -16.68 -14.72
C ILE A 190 4.72 -16.47 -16.23
N ILE A 191 3.66 -16.33 -17.03
CA ILE A 191 3.74 -16.08 -18.48
C ILE A 191 3.49 -14.61 -18.80
N THR A 192 2.47 -13.99 -18.19
CA THR A 192 2.03 -12.63 -18.56
C THR A 192 2.76 -11.52 -17.82
N ALA A 193 3.30 -11.81 -16.64
CA ALA A 193 4.04 -10.88 -15.81
C ALA A 193 5.26 -11.56 -15.13
N PRO A 194 6.13 -12.28 -15.88
CA PRO A 194 7.20 -13.11 -15.30
C PRO A 194 8.14 -12.32 -14.39
N LYS A 195 8.43 -11.07 -14.74
CA LYS A 195 9.30 -10.20 -13.96
C LYS A 195 8.69 -9.87 -12.60
N ALA A 196 7.41 -9.50 -12.57
CA ALA A 196 6.68 -9.22 -11.34
C ALA A 196 6.43 -10.49 -10.52
N TYR A 197 6.22 -11.64 -11.17
CA TYR A 197 6.12 -12.92 -10.49
C TYR A 197 7.40 -13.22 -9.71
N LEU A 198 8.56 -13.10 -10.37
CA LEU A 198 9.86 -13.31 -9.71
C LEU A 198 10.18 -12.23 -8.66
N ALA A 199 9.73 -11.00 -8.86
CA ALA A 199 9.85 -9.94 -7.86
C ALA A 199 9.05 -10.26 -6.59
N ARG A 200 7.82 -10.75 -6.74
CA ARG A 200 6.99 -11.24 -5.63
C ARG A 200 7.71 -12.32 -4.82
N GLU A 201 8.27 -13.33 -5.49
CA GLU A 201 9.00 -14.42 -4.84
C GLU A 201 10.22 -13.93 -4.05
N ARG A 202 10.99 -12.97 -4.60
CA ARG A 202 12.13 -12.36 -3.90
C ARG A 202 11.69 -11.58 -2.66
N LEU A 203 10.61 -10.80 -2.78
CA LEU A 203 10.04 -10.06 -1.64
C LEU A 203 9.53 -11.01 -0.54
N GLN A 204 8.80 -12.07 -0.93
CA GLN A 204 8.30 -13.09 0.01
C GLN A 204 9.45 -13.83 0.70
N THR A 205 10.55 -14.09 -0.02
CA THR A 205 11.76 -14.71 0.55
C THR A 205 12.41 -13.79 1.58
N ALA A 206 12.67 -12.52 1.23
CA ALA A 206 13.29 -11.55 2.13
C ALA A 206 12.44 -11.26 3.38
N LEU A 207 11.12 -11.16 3.22
CA LEU A 207 10.19 -11.10 4.36
C LEU A 207 10.20 -12.40 5.16
N GLY A 208 10.35 -13.55 4.50
CA GLY A 208 10.40 -14.87 5.13
C GLY A 208 11.55 -14.99 6.12
N GLU A 209 12.73 -14.51 5.72
CA GLU A 209 13.91 -14.42 6.58
C GLU A 209 13.62 -13.55 7.81
N TYR A 210 13.08 -12.34 7.59
CA TYR A 210 12.68 -11.43 8.68
C TYR A 210 11.74 -12.07 9.71
N TYR A 211 10.66 -12.71 9.26
CA TYR A 211 9.69 -13.33 10.17
C TYR A 211 10.20 -14.64 10.80
N SER A 212 11.11 -15.36 10.14
CA SER A 212 11.73 -16.59 10.67
C SER A 212 12.68 -16.27 11.82
N GLU A 213 13.37 -15.14 11.75
CA GLU A 213 14.22 -14.61 12.84
C GLU A 213 13.44 -13.86 13.92
N SER A 214 12.10 -13.96 13.91
CA SER A 214 11.21 -13.23 14.82
C SER A 214 11.43 -11.71 14.79
N GLY A 215 11.74 -11.14 13.63
CA GLY A 215 11.94 -9.70 13.46
C GLY A 215 10.73 -8.88 13.88
N ASP A 216 9.52 -9.41 13.72
CA ASP A 216 8.25 -8.81 14.14
C ASP A 216 8.07 -8.71 15.67
N ARG A 217 8.90 -9.41 16.43
CA ARG A 217 8.92 -9.36 17.90
C ARG A 217 9.97 -8.39 18.45
N ASP A 218 10.78 -7.77 17.58
CA ASP A 218 11.69 -6.71 17.99
C ASP A 218 10.88 -5.51 18.54
N LYS A 219 11.37 -4.89 19.62
CA LYS A 219 10.72 -3.72 20.22
C LYS A 219 10.62 -2.52 19.27
N LYS A 220 11.43 -2.50 18.21
CA LYS A 220 11.45 -1.46 17.17
C LYS A 220 10.60 -1.82 15.95
N ALA A 221 10.01 -3.02 15.87
CA ALA A 221 9.01 -3.33 14.86
C ALA A 221 7.68 -2.63 15.17
N ALA A 222 6.87 -2.36 14.15
CA ALA A 222 5.58 -1.70 14.36
C ALA A 222 4.62 -2.58 15.15
N GLY A 223 3.80 -1.96 16.00
CA GLY A 223 2.71 -2.65 16.69
C GLY A 223 1.78 -3.35 15.71
N ILE A 224 1.41 -2.69 14.61
CA ILE A 224 0.58 -3.29 13.56
C ILE A 224 1.23 -4.53 12.91
N THR A 225 2.53 -4.52 12.62
CA THR A 225 3.24 -5.70 12.11
C THR A 225 3.14 -6.86 13.09
N ASN A 226 3.39 -6.61 14.37
CA ASN A 226 3.36 -7.63 15.41
C ASN A 226 1.95 -8.24 15.59
N HIS A 227 0.92 -7.42 15.79
CA HIS A 227 -0.44 -7.88 16.07
C HIS A 227 -1.05 -8.64 14.88
N ARG A 228 -0.74 -8.21 13.64
CA ARG A 228 -1.19 -8.92 12.44
C ARG A 228 -0.61 -10.32 12.38
N VAL A 229 0.70 -10.44 12.59
CA VAL A 229 1.40 -11.73 12.54
C VAL A 229 0.95 -12.64 13.69
N GLU A 230 0.65 -12.09 14.87
CA GLU A 230 0.09 -12.84 15.98
C GLU A 230 -1.23 -13.52 15.60
N VAL A 231 -2.16 -12.77 14.97
CA VAL A 231 -3.40 -13.34 14.44
C VAL A 231 -3.12 -14.47 13.43
N LEU A 232 -2.16 -14.31 12.53
CA LEU A 232 -1.79 -15.37 11.59
C LEU A 232 -1.31 -16.63 12.34
N ARG A 233 -0.42 -16.47 13.33
CA ARG A 233 0.16 -17.57 14.11
C ARG A 233 -0.86 -18.30 14.98
N GLU A 234 -1.81 -17.57 15.57
CA GLU A 234 -2.91 -18.15 16.36
C GLU A 234 -3.82 -19.05 15.52
N ASN A 235 -3.97 -18.74 14.23
CA ASN A 235 -4.81 -19.50 13.31
C ASN A 235 -4.00 -20.52 12.48
N GLY A 236 -2.80 -20.89 12.96
CA GLY A 236 -1.99 -21.99 12.42
C GLY A 236 -1.02 -21.62 11.30
N ILE A 237 -0.92 -20.35 10.93
CA ILE A 237 -0.05 -19.87 9.83
C ILE A 237 1.32 -19.51 10.39
N ARG A 238 2.37 -20.21 9.95
CA ARG A 238 3.74 -20.09 10.49
C ARG A 238 4.80 -20.16 9.39
N GLY A 239 6.04 -19.80 9.75
CA GLY A 239 7.20 -19.86 8.86
C GLY A 239 7.04 -18.96 7.64
N ALA A 240 7.53 -19.41 6.49
CA ALA A 240 7.45 -18.69 5.21
C ALA A 240 6.02 -18.33 4.78
N THR A 241 5.01 -19.07 5.24
CA THR A 241 3.61 -18.71 4.92
C THR A 241 3.20 -17.35 5.52
N VAL A 242 3.83 -16.94 6.63
CA VAL A 242 3.59 -15.61 7.21
C VAL A 242 4.07 -14.52 6.27
N SER A 243 5.26 -14.69 5.67
CA SER A 243 5.81 -13.71 4.74
C SER A 243 5.01 -13.64 3.44
N ASP A 244 4.50 -14.78 2.97
CA ASP A 244 3.63 -14.81 1.80
C ASP A 244 2.41 -13.92 1.99
N LEU A 245 1.81 -13.93 3.19
CA LEU A 245 0.64 -13.11 3.51
C LEU A 245 0.99 -11.66 3.84
N GLU A 246 2.08 -11.43 4.56
CA GLU A 246 2.47 -10.11 5.01
C GLU A 246 3.10 -9.24 3.90
N LEU A 247 3.40 -9.80 2.73
CA LEU A 247 3.68 -8.99 1.54
C LEU A 247 2.51 -8.03 1.23
N SER A 248 1.26 -8.43 1.48
CA SER A 248 0.10 -7.54 1.33
C SER A 248 0.24 -6.27 2.17
N PHE A 249 0.81 -6.38 3.37
CA PHE A 249 0.97 -5.25 4.25
C PHE A 249 2.06 -4.29 3.79
N LEU A 250 3.20 -4.81 3.31
CA LEU A 250 4.24 -4.02 2.66
C LEU A 250 3.67 -3.23 1.47
N HIS A 251 2.92 -3.91 0.62
CA HIS A 251 2.32 -3.30 -0.57
C HIS A 251 1.29 -2.21 -0.20
N VAL A 252 0.37 -2.48 0.73
CA VAL A 252 -0.63 -1.49 1.19
C VAL A 252 0.03 -0.25 1.81
N ALA A 253 1.11 -0.43 2.57
CA ALA A 253 1.79 0.68 3.25
C ALA A 253 2.54 1.62 2.28
N THR A 254 2.91 1.13 1.09
CA THR A 254 3.80 1.82 0.15
C THR A 254 3.08 2.33 -1.10
N SER A 255 2.18 1.53 -1.68
CA SER A 255 1.50 1.79 -2.98
C SER A 255 0.82 3.15 -3.09
N ASN A 256 0.19 3.65 -2.01
CA ASN A 256 -0.54 4.92 -2.04
C ASN A 256 0.25 6.09 -1.45
N THR A 257 0.92 5.86 -0.32
CA THR A 257 1.62 6.91 0.45
C THR A 257 2.71 7.56 -0.40
N ILE A 258 3.47 6.76 -1.13
CA ILE A 258 4.66 7.22 -1.83
C ILE A 258 4.32 8.05 -3.08
N PRO A 259 3.41 7.61 -3.98
CA PRO A 259 2.99 8.46 -5.10
C PRO A 259 2.29 9.73 -4.61
N THR A 260 1.50 9.65 -3.53
CA THR A 260 0.86 10.82 -2.92
C THR A 260 1.89 11.85 -2.47
N LEU A 261 2.95 11.40 -1.77
CA LEU A 261 4.02 12.28 -1.31
C LEU A 261 4.87 12.84 -2.45
N PHE A 262 5.10 12.07 -3.52
CA PHE A 262 5.73 12.60 -4.72
C PHE A 262 4.92 13.75 -5.33
N TRP A 263 3.60 13.58 -5.49
CA TRP A 263 2.75 14.65 -6.01
C TRP A 263 2.70 15.84 -5.08
N PHE A 264 2.54 15.61 -3.77
CA PHE A 264 2.57 16.65 -2.75
C PHE A 264 3.87 17.47 -2.82
N PHE A 265 5.02 16.78 -2.84
CA PHE A 265 6.33 17.40 -2.98
C PHE A 265 6.44 18.21 -4.26
N SER A 266 6.12 17.60 -5.41
CA SER A 266 6.20 18.24 -6.74
C SER A 266 5.32 19.49 -6.82
N PHE A 267 4.12 19.44 -6.27
CA PHE A 267 3.19 20.56 -6.23
C PHE A 267 3.66 21.70 -5.32
N ILE A 268 4.39 21.40 -4.25
CA ILE A 268 4.97 22.42 -3.39
C ILE A 268 6.16 23.08 -4.09
N VAL A 269 7.16 22.30 -4.50
CA VAL A 269 8.44 22.85 -4.98
C VAL A 269 8.32 23.62 -6.30
N THR A 270 7.27 23.37 -7.08
CA THR A 270 6.99 24.10 -8.32
C THR A 270 6.28 25.44 -8.10
N ARG A 271 5.97 25.80 -6.84
CA ARG A 271 5.24 27.03 -6.47
C ARG A 271 6.06 27.85 -5.46
N PRO A 272 6.95 28.75 -5.89
CA PRO A 272 7.89 29.45 -5.00
C PRO A 272 7.23 30.19 -3.83
N GLU A 273 6.08 30.83 -4.05
CA GLU A 273 5.32 31.51 -2.99
C GLU A 273 4.81 30.55 -1.92
N LEU A 274 4.36 29.35 -2.32
CA LEU A 274 3.94 28.32 -1.39
C LEU A 274 5.12 27.77 -0.60
N VAL A 275 6.28 27.55 -1.26
CA VAL A 275 7.51 27.14 -0.60
C VAL A 275 7.93 28.14 0.47
N SER A 276 7.90 29.44 0.16
CA SER A 276 8.25 30.49 1.13
C SER A 276 7.35 30.42 2.36
N ARG A 277 6.03 30.41 2.15
CA ARG A 277 5.05 30.36 3.25
C ARG A 277 5.20 29.12 4.13
N LEU A 278 5.41 27.95 3.53
CA LEU A 278 5.59 26.71 4.29
C LEU A 278 6.90 26.69 5.07
N ARG A 279 7.96 27.31 4.53
CA ARG A 279 9.21 27.49 5.28
C ARG A 279 9.03 28.43 6.46
N ASP A 280 8.33 29.54 6.27
CA ASP A 280 8.04 30.48 7.37
C ASP A 280 7.25 29.80 8.50
N GLU A 281 6.23 29.02 8.14
CA GLU A 281 5.43 28.24 9.10
C GLU A 281 6.28 27.18 9.83
N ALA A 282 7.11 26.43 9.10
CA ALA A 282 7.97 25.41 9.70
C ALA A 282 9.08 26.01 10.58
N LEU A 283 9.70 27.11 10.16
CA LEU A 283 10.77 27.77 10.92
C LEU A 283 10.23 28.44 12.19
N ALA A 284 8.97 28.90 12.20
CA ALA A 284 8.36 29.51 13.38
C ALA A 284 8.23 28.55 14.58
N ILE A 285 8.20 27.24 14.32
CA ILE A 285 8.12 26.21 15.38
C ILE A 285 9.48 25.59 15.70
N VAL A 286 10.55 25.97 15.00
CA VAL A 286 11.91 25.44 15.21
C VAL A 286 12.72 26.46 16.00
N ASP A 287 13.19 26.09 17.18
CA ASP A 287 14.09 26.88 18.01
C ASP A 287 15.48 26.21 18.01
N TYR A 288 16.47 26.91 17.45
CA TYR A 288 17.85 26.46 17.40
C TYR A 288 18.52 26.88 18.72
N GLY A 289 18.51 25.97 19.70
CA GLY A 289 19.22 26.17 20.96
C GLY A 289 20.73 26.27 20.77
N SER A 290 21.44 26.79 21.78
CA SER A 290 22.90 26.79 21.79
C SER A 290 23.43 25.35 21.86
N GLY A 291 24.26 24.95 20.89
CA GLY A 291 24.95 23.65 20.87
C GLY A 291 24.23 22.52 20.12
N GLU A 292 23.86 22.73 18.85
CA GLU A 292 23.21 21.74 17.95
C GLU A 292 21.88 21.16 18.45
N SER A 293 21.30 21.70 19.53
CA SER A 293 19.99 21.28 20.03
C SER A 293 18.89 22.00 19.27
N ILE A 294 18.00 21.24 18.62
CA ILE A 294 16.80 21.76 17.95
C ILE A 294 15.59 21.46 18.83
N ILE A 295 14.87 22.50 19.27
CA ILE A 295 13.63 22.38 20.04
C ILE A 295 12.46 22.69 19.10
N ILE A 296 11.50 21.76 19.00
CA ILE A 296 10.26 22.00 18.24
C ILE A 296 9.17 22.45 19.22
N LYS A 297 8.64 23.67 19.03
CA LYS A 297 7.53 24.24 19.80
C LYS A 297 6.22 23.75 19.17
N VAL A 298 5.62 22.70 19.73
CA VAL A 298 4.31 22.15 19.32
C VAL A 298 3.26 22.47 20.37
#